data_AF-X8CG21-F1
#
_entry.id   AF-X8CG21-F1
#
_cell.length_a   1.000
_cell.length_b   1.000
_cell.length_c   1.000
_cell.angle_alpha   90.00
_cell.angle_beta   90.00
_cell.angle_gamma   90.00
#
_symmetry.space_group_name_H-M   'P 1'
#
loop_
_entity.id
_entity.type
_entity.pdbx_description
1 polymer ?
#
loop_
_entity_poly.entity_id
_entity_poly.type
_entity_poly.pdbx_seq_one_letter_code
_entity_poly.pdbx_strand_id
1 'polypeptide(L)' 'MQTLDQVRASGRYRFLTPDQLISEVREAQNYGPLVMHPLVGGMPVDEAWKSVQLLTDKVLPALAG' A
#
# COMPACT_ATOMS: atom_id res chain seq x y z
N MET A 1 16.63 3.63 -13.47
CA MET A 1 16.11 2.94 -12.26
C MET A 1 15.88 4.03 -11.22
N GLN A 2 14.64 4.32 -10.85
CA GLN A 2 14.34 5.37 -9.86
C GLN A 2 14.46 4.76 -8.47
N THR A 3 15.23 5.38 -7.57
CA THR A 3 15.39 4.89 -6.19
C THR A 3 14.11 5.13 -5.37
N LEU A 4 13.99 4.45 -4.23
CA LEU A 4 12.82 4.57 -3.34
C LEU A 4 12.52 6.03 -2.94
N ASP A 5 13.56 6.82 -2.68
CA ASP A 5 13.45 8.24 -2.37
C ASP A 5 12.93 9.06 -3.56
N GLN A 6 13.32 8.71 -4.79
CA GLN A 6 12.78 9.37 -5.99
C GLN A 6 11.30 9.03 -6.20
N VAL A 7 10.88 7.80 -5.90
CA VAL A 7 9.46 7.40 -5.99
C VAL A 7 8.64 8.15 -4.95
N ARG A 8 9.12 8.25 -3.71
CA ARG A 8 8.47 9.05 -2.64
C ARG A 8 8.38 10.53 -3.00
N ALA A 9 9.49 11.13 -3.45
CA ALA A 9 9.56 12.54 -3.83
C ALA A 9 8.69 12.88 -5.06
N SER A 10 8.40 11.89 -5.92
CA SER A 10 7.54 12.12 -7.09
C SER A 10 6.08 12.41 -6.74
N GLY A 11 5.64 12.11 -5.51
CA GLY A 11 4.24 12.28 -5.07
C GLY A 11 3.23 11.37 -5.79
N ARG A 12 3.69 10.49 -6.70
CA ARG A 12 2.82 9.59 -7.48
C ARG A 12 2.32 8.38 -6.70
N TYR A 13 2.97 8.07 -5.57
CA TYR A 13 2.66 6.90 -4.74
C TYR A 13 2.52 7.33 -3.29
N ARG A 14 1.50 6.78 -2.61
CA ARG A 14 1.28 6.95 -1.18
C ARG A 14 1.85 5.73 -0.44
N PHE A 15 2.57 5.99 0.65
CA PHE A 15 3.06 4.95 1.54
C PHE A 15 2.25 5.04 2.83
N LEU A 16 1.48 3.99 3.11
CA LEU A 16 0.56 3.93 4.24
C LEU A 16 0.91 2.73 5.11
N THR A 17 0.75 2.88 6.43
CA THR A 17 0.68 1.72 7.31
C THR A 17 -0.65 0.99 7.11
N PRO A 18 -0.77 -0.28 7.56
CA PRO A 18 -2.05 -0.99 7.52
C PRO A 18 -3.19 -0.21 8.18
N ASP A 19 -2.96 0.34 9.38
CA ASP A 19 -3.98 1.08 10.12
C ASP A 19 -4.42 2.35 9.40
N GLN A 20 -3.48 3.08 8.78
CA GLN A 20 -3.81 4.26 7.97
C GLN A 20 -4.71 3.88 6.80
N LEU A 21 -4.37 2.82 6.06
CA LEU A 21 -5.18 2.36 4.94
C LEU A 21 -6.57 1.90 5.39
N ILE A 22 -6.67 1.17 6.50
CA ILE A 22 -7.96 0.72 7.05
C ILE A 22 -8.84 1.93 7.42
N SER A 23 -8.27 2.91 8.12
CA SER A 23 -8.99 4.15 8.47
C SER A 23 -9.47 4.88 7.23
N GLU A 24 -8.60 5.10 6.23
CA GLU A 24 -8.99 5.79 5.00
C GLU A 24 -10.15 5.06 4.27
N VAL A 25 -10.09 3.72 4.19
CA VAL A 25 -11.16 2.93 3.53
C VAL A 25 -12.47 3.00 4.30
N ARG A 26 -12.43 2.94 5.63
CA ARG A 26 -13.63 3.00 6.49
C ARG A 26 -14.29 4.38 6.50
N GLU A 27 -13.49 5.44 6.44
CA GLU A 27 -13.98 6.81 6.46
C GLU A 27 -14.50 7.28 5.10
N ALA A 28 -14.08 6.63 4.00
CA ALA A 28 -14.53 6.97 2.67
C ALA A 28 -15.96 6.46 2.39
N GLN A 29 -16.84 7.35 1.91
CA GLN A 29 -18.18 6.95 1.43
C GLN A 29 -18.10 6.01 0.21
N ASN A 30 -17.06 6.17 -0.61
CA ASN A 30 -16.74 5.28 -1.72
C ASN A 30 -15.23 5.35 -1.99
N TYR A 31 -14.47 4.40 -1.46
CA TYR A 31 -13.01 4.35 -1.64
C TYR A 31 -12.59 3.96 -3.07
N GLY A 32 -13.46 3.25 -3.81
CA GLY A 32 -13.13 2.66 -5.09
C GLY A 32 -12.13 1.50 -5.00
N PRO A 33 -11.56 1.05 -6.13
CA PRO A 33 -10.62 -0.06 -6.16
C PRO A 33 -9.27 0.30 -5.53
N LEU A 34 -8.80 -0.54 -4.61
CA LEU A 34 -7.45 -0.46 -4.05
C LEU A 34 -6.43 -1.05 -5.03
N VAL A 35 -5.55 -0.21 -5.58
CA VAL A 35 -4.48 -0.64 -6.49
C VAL A 35 -3.13 -0.48 -5.81
N MET A 36 -2.41 -1.60 -5.65
CA MET A 36 -1.07 -1.63 -5.05
C MET A 36 -0.02 -2.05 -6.09
N HIS A 37 1.14 -1.38 -6.06
CA HIS A 37 2.28 -1.67 -6.93
C HIS A 37 3.50 -2.09 -6.10
N PRO A 38 3.55 -3.32 -5.56
CA PRO A 38 4.56 -3.72 -4.57
C PRO A 38 5.99 -3.72 -5.13
N LEU A 39 6.18 -3.89 -6.44
CA LEU A 39 7.50 -3.90 -7.10
C LEU A 39 7.87 -2.56 -7.77
N VAL A 40 7.19 -1.46 -7.42
CA VAL A 40 7.48 -0.15 -8.02
C VAL A 40 8.91 0.32 -7.71
N GLY A 41 9.58 0.93 -8.69
CA GLY A 41 10.89 1.55 -8.49
C GLY A 41 12.07 0.60 -8.29
N GLY A 42 11.92 -0.70 -8.62
CA GLY A 42 12.99 -1.67 -8.40
C GLY A 42 13.23 -1.98 -6.92
N MET A 43 12.16 -1.93 -6.11
CA MET A 43 12.16 -2.36 -4.70
C MET A 43 12.67 -3.80 -4.59
N PRO A 44 13.46 -4.15 -3.55
CA PRO A 44 13.82 -5.54 -3.28
C PRO A 44 12.57 -6.42 -3.17
N VAL A 45 12.63 -7.61 -3.77
CA VAL A 45 11.50 -8.56 -3.83
C VAL A 45 10.98 -8.90 -2.44
N ASP A 46 11.87 -9.08 -1.46
CA ASP A 46 11.49 -9.41 -0.09
C ASP A 46 10.68 -8.29 0.58
N GLU A 47 11.03 -7.03 0.34
CA GLU A 47 10.30 -5.87 0.89
C GLU A 47 8.95 -5.68 0.18
N ALA A 48 8.91 -5.93 -1.12
CA ALA A 48 7.67 -5.95 -1.89
C ALA A 48 6.71 -7.04 -1.37
N TRP A 49 7.25 -8.22 -1.05
CA TRP A 49 6.47 -9.33 -0.51
C TRP A 49 5.91 -9.03 0.88
N LYS A 50 6.69 -8.40 1.77
CA LYS A 50 6.20 -7.94 3.07
C LYS A 50 4.98 -7.01 2.94
N SER A 51 4.97 -6.14 1.93
CA SER A 51 3.82 -5.26 1.68
C SER A 51 2.57 -6.04 1.27
N VAL A 52 2.71 -7.09 0.45
CA VAL A 52 1.62 -8.00 0.10
C VAL A 52 1.11 -8.74 1.34
N GLN A 53 2.00 -9.26 2.18
CA GLN A 53 1.62 -9.96 3.41
C GLN A 53 0.88 -9.04 4.39
N LEU A 54 1.32 -7.79 4.55
CA LEU A 54 0.63 -6.82 5.39
C LEU A 54 -0.79 -6.52 4.87
N LEU A 55 -0.96 -6.42 3.55
CA LEU A 55 -2.28 -6.26 2.95
C LEU A 55 -3.17 -7.48 3.25
N THR A 56 -2.68 -8.69 3.02
CA THR A 56 -3.48 -9.92 3.19
C THR A 56 -3.79 -10.26 4.65
N ASP A 57 -2.85 -10.01 5.56
CA ASP A 57 -2.93 -10.52 6.93
C ASP A 57 -3.50 -9.50 7.91
N LYS A 58 -3.43 -8.20 7.58
CA LYS A 58 -3.86 -7.10 8.46
C LYS A 58 -5.02 -6.30 7.87
N VAL A 59 -4.92 -5.92 6.60
CA VAL A 59 -5.88 -4.98 6.00
C VAL A 59 -7.14 -5.70 5.52
N LEU A 60 -7.01 -6.71 4.67
CA LEU A 60 -8.17 -7.42 4.12
C LEU A 60 -9.08 -8.02 5.22
N PRO A 61 -8.55 -8.69 6.27
CA PRO A 61 -9.40 -9.24 7.33
C PRO A 61 -10.12 -8.16 8.15
N ALA A 62 -9.51 -6.97 8.30
CA ALA A 62 -10.13 -5.85 9.00
C ALA A 62 -11.24 -5.15 8.19
N LEU A 63 -11.27 -5.37 6.87
CA LEU A 63 -12.26 -4.80 5.94
C LEU A 63 -13.32 -5.81 5.49
N ALA A 64 -13.08 -7.11 5.65
CA ALA A 64 -13.97 -8.19 5.22
C ALA A 64 -15.15 -8.46 6.18
N GLY A 65 -15.71 -7.40 6.80
CA GLY A 65 -16.89 -7.49 7.66
C GLY A 65 -18.14 -7.93 6.91
#